data_AF-A3F530-F1
#
_entry.id   AF-A3F530-F1
#
_cell.length_a   1.000
_cell.length_b   1.000
_cell.length_c   1.000
_cell.angle_alpha   90.00
_cell.angle_beta   90.00
_cell.angle_gamma   90.00
#
_symmetry.space_group_name_H-M   'P 1'
#
loop_
_entity.id
_entity.type
_entity.pdbx_description
1 polymer ?
#
loop_
_entity_poly.entity_id
_entity_poly.type
_entity_poly.pdbx_seq_one_letter_code
_entity_poly.pdbx_strand_id
1 'polypeptide(L)'
;ALPEWRDKFLSYKELKKRLKLVDPKSAGDRPAKRPRVSDPKSAVSKEVIDFIALLEEELEKFNSFFVEKEEEYIIRLKELQDGVAKSKNSTEEMMKIRKEIVDFHGEMVLLESYSSLNYTGLVKILK
;
A
#
# COMPACT_ATOMS: atom_id res chain seq x y z
N ALA A 1 3.18 9.95 -6.63
CA ALA A 1 3.93 9.11 -5.67
C ALA A 1 5.37 9.57 -5.62
N LEU A 2 5.90 9.80 -4.41
CA LEU A 2 7.31 10.08 -4.19
C LEU A 2 8.16 8.98 -4.86
N PRO A 3 9.27 9.31 -5.54
CA PRO A 3 10.14 8.31 -6.16
C PRO A 3 10.58 7.22 -5.18
N GLU A 4 10.75 7.58 -3.92
CA GLU A 4 11.25 6.74 -2.83
C GLU A 4 10.28 5.67 -2.33
N TRP A 5 8.97 5.83 -2.55
CA TRP A 5 7.97 4.88 -2.05
C TRP A 5 7.53 3.89 -3.13
N ARG A 6 8.07 4.00 -4.35
CA ARG A 6 7.60 3.28 -5.54
C ARG A 6 7.67 1.76 -5.38
N ASP A 7 8.72 1.27 -4.75
CA ASP A 7 8.98 -0.15 -4.47
C ASP A 7 8.10 -0.72 -3.34
N LYS A 8 7.54 0.17 -2.50
CA LYS A 8 6.67 -0.20 -1.38
C LYS A 8 5.20 -0.39 -1.78
N PHE A 9 4.80 0.12 -2.95
CA PHE A 9 3.45 -0.14 -3.46
C PHE A 9 3.23 -1.62 -3.80
N LEU A 10 1.96 -2.01 -3.73
CA LEU A 10 1.45 -3.28 -4.23
C LEU A 10 1.88 -3.49 -5.69
N SER A 11 2.57 -4.60 -5.94
CA SER A 11 3.05 -5.05 -7.25
C SER A 11 1.90 -5.57 -8.11
N TYR A 12 0.91 -4.71 -8.39
CA TYR A 12 -0.34 -5.06 -9.05
C TYR A 12 -0.13 -5.77 -10.40
N LYS A 13 0.90 -5.39 -11.15
CA LYS A 13 1.24 -6.02 -12.44
C LYS A 13 1.68 -7.47 -12.29
N GLU A 14 2.45 -7.77 -11.25
CA GLU A 14 2.95 -9.11 -10.97
C GLU A 14 1.85 -10.01 -10.44
N LEU A 15 1.07 -9.52 -9.48
CA LEU A 15 -0.12 -10.20 -8.97
C LEU A 15 -1.11 -10.50 -10.11
N LYS A 16 -1.34 -9.54 -11.02
CA LYS A 16 -2.19 -9.76 -12.20
C LYS A 16 -1.62 -10.79 -13.17
N LYS A 17 -0.30 -10.87 -13.32
CA LYS A 17 0.36 -11.90 -14.14
C LYS A 17 0.16 -13.29 -13.53
N ARG A 18 0.29 -13.42 -12.21
CA ARG A 18 0.09 -14.69 -11.49
C ARG A 18 -1.39 -15.11 -11.49
N LEU A 19 -2.31 -14.15 -11.33
CA LEU A 19 -3.75 -14.38 -11.41
C LEU A 19 -4.18 -14.96 -12.77
N LYS A 20 -3.58 -14.52 -13.89
CA LYS A 20 -3.86 -15.09 -15.23
C LYS A 20 -3.54 -16.57 -15.36
N LEU A 21 -2.60 -17.08 -14.56
CA LEU A 21 -2.25 -18.51 -14.54
C LEU A 21 -3.26 -19.32 -13.73
N VAL A 22 -3.88 -18.69 -12.73
CA VAL A 22 -4.93 -19.28 -11.88
C VAL A 22 -6.29 -19.26 -12.59
N ASP A 23 -6.68 -18.12 -13.15
CA ASP A 23 -7.91 -17.95 -13.92
C ASP A 23 -7.66 -17.12 -15.19
N PRO A 24 -7.47 -17.76 -16.35
CA PRO A 24 -7.30 -17.06 -17.62
C PRO A 24 -8.57 -16.31 -18.08
N LYS A 25 -9.73 -16.51 -17.44
CA LYS A 25 -10.99 -15.80 -17.76
C LYS A 25 -11.16 -14.48 -17.01
N SER A 26 -10.46 -14.25 -15.89
CA SER A 26 -10.57 -12.98 -15.14
C SER A 26 -9.87 -11.80 -15.84
N ALA A 27 -8.97 -12.09 -16.79
CA ALA A 27 -8.38 -11.09 -17.68
C ALA A 27 -9.28 -10.87 -18.90
N GLY A 28 -10.32 -10.05 -18.74
CA GLY A 28 -11.39 -9.84 -19.72
C GLY A 28 -10.98 -9.39 -21.13
N ASP A 29 -10.49 -10.32 -21.96
CA ASP A 29 -10.35 -10.13 -23.40
C ASP A 29 -10.25 -11.48 -24.14
N ARG A 30 -11.40 -12.12 -24.44
CA ARG A 30 -11.68 -12.90 -25.67
C ARG A 30 -13.00 -13.69 -25.60
N PRO A 31 -13.73 -13.83 -26.73
CA PRO A 31 -14.96 -14.62 -26.79
C PRO A 31 -14.66 -16.12 -26.72
N ALA A 32 -15.52 -16.80 -25.98
CA ALA A 32 -15.43 -18.20 -25.60
C ALA A 32 -15.25 -19.17 -26.78
N LYS A 33 -14.24 -20.04 -26.68
CA LYS A 33 -14.31 -21.41 -27.20
C LYS A 33 -13.95 -22.38 -26.07
N ARG A 34 -14.97 -23.12 -25.61
CA ARG A 34 -14.81 -24.24 -24.66
C ARG A 34 -13.88 -25.31 -25.28
N PRO A 35 -13.15 -26.08 -24.47
CA PRO A 35 -13.70 -27.40 -24.14
C PRO A 35 -13.49 -27.89 -22.70
N ARG A 36 -14.50 -28.65 -22.25
CA ARG A 36 -14.54 -29.80 -21.32
C ARG A 36 -13.80 -29.78 -19.97
N VAL A 37 -14.64 -29.67 -18.92
CA VAL A 37 -14.73 -30.48 -17.68
C VAL A 37 -13.46 -31.22 -17.23
N SER A 38 -12.89 -30.74 -16.12
CA SER A 38 -12.21 -31.55 -15.11
C SER A 38 -12.60 -31.01 -13.72
N ASP A 39 -12.66 -31.90 -12.74
CA ASP A 39 -13.44 -31.86 -11.50
C ASP A 39 -13.41 -30.58 -10.61
N PRO A 40 -14.49 -30.29 -9.84
CA PRO A 40 -14.64 -29.02 -9.13
C PRO A 40 -14.06 -28.98 -7.68
N LYS A 41 -13.36 -30.01 -7.17
CA LYS A 41 -13.19 -30.15 -5.70
C LYS A 41 -11.90 -30.79 -5.17
N SER A 42 -10.77 -30.78 -5.89
CA SER A 42 -9.57 -31.48 -5.41
C SER A 42 -8.30 -30.65 -5.58
N ALA A 43 -7.74 -30.26 -4.43
CA ALA A 43 -6.54 -29.44 -4.22
C ALA A 43 -6.68 -27.99 -4.66
N VAL A 44 -6.45 -27.07 -3.71
CA VAL A 44 -5.94 -25.74 -4.03
C VAL A 44 -4.77 -25.96 -4.99
N SER A 45 -4.94 -25.58 -6.26
CA SER A 45 -3.93 -25.86 -7.26
C SER A 45 -2.66 -25.11 -6.88
N LYS A 46 -1.49 -25.64 -7.27
CA LYS A 46 -0.20 -25.02 -6.93
C LYS A 46 -0.17 -23.53 -7.29
N GLU A 47 -0.83 -23.17 -8.38
CA GLU A 47 -0.96 -21.80 -8.86
C GLU A 47 -1.75 -20.90 -7.89
N VAL A 48 -2.79 -21.43 -7.24
CA VAL A 48 -3.57 -20.70 -6.23
C VAL A 48 -2.72 -20.51 -4.97
N ILE A 49 -1.98 -21.55 -4.53
CA ILE A 49 -1.06 -21.44 -3.39
C ILE A 49 0.01 -20.39 -3.67
N ASP A 50 0.63 -20.44 -4.86
CA ASP A 50 1.66 -19.48 -5.28
C ASP A 50 1.10 -18.04 -5.36
N PHE A 51 -0.16 -17.87 -5.77
CA PHE A 51 -0.81 -16.56 -5.80
C PHE A 51 -1.08 -16.03 -4.39
N ILE A 52 -1.57 -16.87 -3.47
CA ILE A 52 -1.82 -16.49 -2.08
C ILE A 52 -0.50 -16.11 -1.39
N ALA A 53 0.55 -16.91 -1.55
CA ALA A 53 1.86 -16.63 -0.96
C ALA A 53 2.42 -15.27 -1.46
N LEU A 54 2.34 -15.00 -2.77
CA LEU A 54 2.76 -13.71 -3.33
C LEU A 54 1.90 -12.56 -2.80
N LEU A 55 0.60 -12.77 -2.62
CA LEU A 55 -0.30 -11.76 -2.08
C LEU A 55 0.03 -11.45 -0.61
N GLU A 56 0.32 -12.47 0.19
CA GLU A 56 0.74 -12.33 1.59
C GLU A 56 2.07 -11.58 1.71
N GLU A 57 3.06 -11.92 0.88
CA GLU A 57 4.34 -11.19 0.83
C GLU A 57 4.15 -9.71 0.47
N GLU A 58 3.28 -9.43 -0.50
CA GLU A 58 2.97 -8.07 -0.91
C GLU A 58 2.19 -7.30 0.17
N LEU A 59 1.23 -7.95 0.85
CA LEU A 59 0.51 -7.41 2.01
C LEU A 59 1.48 -7.03 3.12
N GLU A 60 2.36 -7.96 3.50
CA GLU A 60 3.35 -7.72 4.53
C GLU A 60 4.23 -6.54 4.16
N LYS A 61 4.80 -6.52 2.95
CA LYS A 61 5.68 -5.44 2.47
C LYS A 61 5.05 -4.05 2.64
N PHE A 62 3.83 -3.84 2.15
CA PHE A 62 3.23 -2.51 2.20
C PHE A 62 2.72 -2.15 3.60
N ASN A 63 2.33 -3.15 4.41
CA ASN A 63 1.92 -2.97 5.80
C ASN A 63 3.12 -2.60 6.69
N SER A 64 4.24 -3.32 6.59
CA SER A 64 5.44 -3.00 7.37
C SER A 64 5.89 -1.57 7.09
N PHE A 65 5.92 -1.16 5.81
CA PHE A 65 6.24 0.22 5.45
C PHE A 65 5.27 1.24 6.04
N PHE A 66 3.97 0.95 6.05
CA PHE A 66 2.98 1.86 6.62
C PHE A 66 3.20 2.02 8.13
N VAL A 67 3.38 0.91 8.85
CA VAL A 67 3.60 0.93 10.31
C VAL A 67 4.89 1.66 10.66
N GLU A 68 6.00 1.38 9.97
CA GLU A 68 7.27 2.10 10.15
C GLU A 68 7.10 3.61 9.98
N LYS A 69 6.36 4.04 8.94
CA LYS A 69 6.09 5.46 8.70
C LYS A 69 5.14 6.08 9.72
N GLU A 70 4.13 5.34 10.16
CA GLU A 70 3.22 5.78 11.21
C GLU A 70 3.96 6.01 12.53
N GLU A 71 4.88 5.10 12.89
CA GLU A 71 5.73 5.25 14.08
C GLU A 71 6.64 6.49 14.00
N GLU A 72 7.31 6.71 12.86
CA GLU A 72 8.09 7.93 12.61
C GLU A 72 7.23 9.20 12.79
N TYR A 73 5.99 9.17 12.30
CA TYR A 73 5.07 10.31 12.38
C TYR A 73 4.57 10.56 13.81
N ILE A 74 4.33 9.51 14.60
CA ILE A 74 3.96 9.65 16.02
C ILE A 74 5.09 10.35 16.79
N ILE A 75 6.34 9.96 16.55
CA ILE A 75 7.51 10.59 17.18
C ILE A 75 7.61 12.06 16.78
N ARG A 76 7.55 12.35 15.47
CA ARG A 76 7.67 13.71 14.94
C ARG A 76 6.53 14.62 15.41
N LEU A 77 5.31 14.11 15.49
CA LEU A 77 4.17 14.86 16.06
C LEU A 77 4.45 15.27 17.50
N LYS A 78 4.99 14.35 18.32
CA LYS A 78 5.35 14.63 19.71
C LYS A 78 6.44 15.69 19.81
N GLU A 79 7.48 15.61 18.98
CA GLU A 79 8.55 16.61 18.93
C GLU A 79 8.03 18.00 18.54
N LEU A 80 7.13 18.07 17.55
CA LEU A 80 6.48 19.32 17.14
C LEU A 80 5.62 19.91 18.26
N GLN A 81 4.83 19.08 18.96
CA GLN A 81 4.02 19.52 20.11
C GLN A 81 4.89 20.08 21.24
N ASP A 82 5.98 19.38 21.58
CA ASP A 82 6.95 19.84 22.58
C ASP A 82 7.64 21.14 22.16
N GLY A 83 7.97 21.28 20.87
CA GLY A 83 8.54 22.49 20.29
C GLY A 83 7.60 23.69 20.41
N VAL A 84 6.31 23.50 20.09
CA VAL A 84 5.27 24.53 20.28
C VAL A 84 5.16 24.92 21.75
N ALA A 85 5.16 23.96 22.68
CA ALA A 85 5.02 24.23 24.10
C ALA A 85 6.23 24.97 24.73
N LYS A 86 7.44 24.75 24.20
CA LYS A 86 8.68 25.36 24.70
C LYS A 86 8.98 26.74 24.08
N SER A 87 8.39 27.06 22.93
CA SER A 87 8.55 28.33 22.24
C SER A 87 8.03 29.49 23.11
N LYS A 88 8.94 30.36 23.57
CA LYS A 88 8.61 31.53 24.42
C LYS A 88 8.09 32.73 23.61
N ASN A 89 7.21 32.49 22.63
CA ASN A 89 6.66 33.51 21.72
C ASN A 89 7.70 34.23 20.84
N SER A 90 8.90 33.65 20.64
CA SER A 90 9.79 34.17 19.59
C SER A 90 9.10 34.01 18.24
N THR A 91 8.87 35.13 17.56
CA THR A 91 8.12 35.15 16.29
C THR A 91 8.81 34.31 15.22
N GLU A 92 10.15 34.29 15.24
CA GLU A 92 10.99 33.52 14.32
C GLU A 92 10.93 32.02 14.58
N GLU A 93 11.03 31.60 15.85
CA GLU A 93 10.88 30.18 16.25
C GLU A 93 9.47 29.67 15.92
N MET A 94 8.45 30.48 16.17
CA MET A 94 7.06 30.15 15.82
C MET A 94 6.84 30.04 14.30
N MET A 95 7.51 30.85 13.48
CA MET A 95 7.45 30.71 12.02
C MET A 95 8.10 29.40 11.56
N LYS A 96 9.24 29.02 12.15
CA LYS A 96 9.92 27.76 11.81
C LYS A 96 9.05 26.55 12.15
N ILE A 97 8.49 26.52 13.37
CA ILE A 97 7.61 25.43 13.82
C ILE A 97 6.37 25.33 12.92
N ARG A 98 5.75 26.46 12.55
CA ARG A 98 4.61 26.46 11.63
C ARG A 98 4.94 25.86 10.27
N LYS A 99 6.11 26.16 9.72
CA LYS A 99 6.57 25.57 8.46
C LYS A 99 6.73 24.05 8.59
N GLU A 100 7.38 23.60 9.66
CA GLU A 100 7.58 22.17 9.92
C GLU A 100 6.25 21.41 10.09
N ILE A 101 5.23 22.03 10.71
CA ILE A 101 3.88 21.46 10.81
C ILE A 101 3.23 21.30 9.43
N VAL A 102 3.35 22.30 8.55
CA VAL A 102 2.77 22.24 7.20
C VAL A 102 3.48 21.17 6.37
N ASP A 103 4.81 21.10 6.42
CA ASP A 103 5.59 20.09 5.73
C ASP A 103 5.21 18.68 6.24
N PHE A 104 5.11 18.51 7.56
CA PHE A 104 4.67 17.25 8.19
C PHE A 104 3.25 16.85 7.80
N HIS A 105 2.31 17.80 7.72
CA HIS A 105 0.97 17.52 7.22
C HIS A 105 0.97 17.04 5.77
N GLY A 106 1.79 17.66 4.92
CA GLY A 106 1.99 17.20 3.55
C GLY A 106 2.48 15.75 3.47
N GLU A 107 3.43 15.39 4.33
CA GLU A 107 3.93 14.02 4.45
C GLU A 107 2.81 13.03 4.89
N MET A 108 2.00 13.39 5.89
CA MET A 108 0.86 12.56 6.32
C MET A 108 -0.17 12.31 5.21
N VAL A 109 -0.52 13.36 4.45
CA VAL A 109 -1.46 13.23 3.31
C VAL A 109 -0.90 12.29 2.23
N LEU A 110 0.42 12.28 2.02
CA LEU A 110 1.05 11.33 1.12
C LEU A 110 0.91 9.90 1.62
N LEU A 111 1.09 9.64 2.93
CA LEU A 111 0.92 8.32 3.52
C LEU A 111 -0.54 7.83 3.45
N GLU A 112 -1.50 8.74 3.65
CA GLU A 112 -2.92 8.44 3.43
C GLU A 112 -3.21 8.06 1.97
N SER A 113 -2.67 8.82 1.02
CA SER A 113 -2.78 8.50 -0.41
C SER A 113 -2.16 7.15 -0.74
N TYR A 114 -0.99 6.83 -0.16
CA TYR A 114 -0.35 5.52 -0.29
C TYR A 114 -1.25 4.40 0.20
N SER A 115 -1.83 4.52 1.41
CA SER A 115 -2.73 3.52 1.99
C SER A 115 -3.96 3.29 1.10
N SER A 116 -4.61 4.37 0.65
CA SER A 116 -5.79 4.32 -0.21
C SER A 116 -5.52 3.64 -1.56
N LEU A 117 -4.37 3.93 -2.19
CA LEU A 117 -3.98 3.31 -3.46
C LEU A 117 -3.69 1.81 -3.30
N ASN A 118 -2.97 1.41 -2.25
CA ASN A 118 -2.68 0.00 -1.98
C ASN A 118 -3.94 -0.79 -1.65
N TYR A 119 -4.81 -0.25 -0.79
CA TYR A 119 -6.10 -0.84 -0.47
C TYR A 119 -6.98 -1.01 -1.72
N THR A 120 -7.07 0.03 -2.56
CA THR A 120 -7.82 -0.05 -3.81
C THR A 120 -7.25 -1.11 -4.76
N GLY A 121 -5.92 -1.21 -4.85
CA GLY A 121 -5.24 -2.24 -5.63
C GLY A 121 -5.56 -3.66 -5.14
N LEU A 122 -5.56 -3.85 -3.82
CA LEU A 122 -5.90 -5.10 -3.16
C LEU A 122 -7.35 -5.50 -3.43
N VAL A 123 -8.30 -4.59 -3.23
CA VAL A 123 -9.71 -4.84 -3.53
C VAL A 123 -9.91 -5.20 -5.01
N LYS A 124 -9.16 -4.56 -5.92
CA LYS A 124 -9.23 -4.85 -7.36
C LYS A 124 -8.60 -6.18 -7.77
N ILE A 125 -7.67 -6.74 -7.00
CA ILE A 125 -7.07 -8.04 -7.33
C ILE A 125 -7.84 -9.21 -6.72
N LEU A 126 -8.56 -8.97 -5.62
CA LEU A 126 -9.38 -9.96 -4.93
C LEU A 126 -10.82 -10.06 -5.48
N LYS A 127 -11.29 -9.05 -6.20
CA LYS A 127 -12.57 -9.06 -6.92
C LYS A 127 -12.48 -9.83 -8.23
#